data_AF-A0A563D226-F1
#
_entry.id   AF-A0A563D226-F1
#
_cell.length_a   1.000
_cell.length_b   1.000
_cell.length_c   1.000
_cell.angle_alpha   90.00
_cell.angle_beta   90.00
_cell.angle_gamma   90.00
#
_symmetry.space_group_name_H-M   'P 1'
#
loop_
_entity.id
_entity.type
_entity.pdbx_description
1 polymer ?
#
loop_
_entity_poly.entity_id
_entity_poly.type
_entity_poly.pdbx_seq_one_letter_code
_entity_poly.pdbx_strand_id
1 'polypeptide(L)'
;KPTIIIPNGRLTAGHQLKNAKVYQEALAAVIVTEDELDDDSQILAKKIIGLLRSQKILQGLGNNFGKFAKPNAARDMSNMILTTIRRQGRRK
;
A
#
# COMPACT_ATOMS: atom_id res chain seq x y z
N LYS A 1 -7.77 -5.25 -4.26
CA LYS A 1 -8.83 -4.36 -4.81
C LYS A 1 -8.16 -3.13 -5.39
N PRO A 2 -8.71 -2.47 -6.43
CA PRO A 2 -8.19 -1.17 -6.88
C PRO A 2 -8.29 -0.16 -5.74
N THR A 3 -7.31 0.74 -5.62
CA THR A 3 -7.19 1.63 -4.46
C THR A 3 -6.63 3.00 -4.88
N ILE A 4 -7.22 4.06 -4.31
CA ILE A 4 -6.64 5.40 -4.29
C ILE A 4 -6.08 5.61 -2.88
N ILE A 5 -4.83 6.06 -2.78
CA ILE A 5 -4.15 6.32 -1.51
C ILE A 5 -3.96 7.83 -1.38
N ILE A 6 -4.39 8.37 -0.24
CA ILE A 6 -4.10 9.74 0.18
C ILE A 6 -3.11 9.65 1.35
N PRO A 7 -1.80 9.75 1.11
CA PRO A 7 -0.81 9.63 2.16
C PRO A 7 -0.80 10.91 3.00
N ASN A 8 -0.75 10.77 4.32
CA ASN A 8 -0.49 11.91 5.18
C ASN A 8 1.01 12.22 5.18
N GLY A 9 1.37 13.32 4.52
CA GLY A 9 2.76 13.77 4.40
C GLY A 9 3.32 14.46 5.66
N ARG A 10 2.44 14.88 6.58
CA ARG A 10 2.78 15.75 7.72
C ARG A 10 3.03 14.99 9.04
N LEU A 11 2.54 13.75 9.17
CA LEU A 11 2.53 12.99 10.44
C LEU A 11 3.62 11.93 10.59
N THR A 12 4.42 11.64 9.55
CA THR A 12 5.45 10.58 9.60
C THR A 12 6.75 11.07 8.98
N ALA A 13 7.89 10.43 9.30
CA ALA A 13 9.22 10.69 8.70
C ALA A 13 9.29 10.34 7.18
N GLY A 14 8.25 10.69 6.41
CA GLY A 14 8.08 10.34 5.00
C GLY A 14 7.67 8.88 4.75
N HIS A 15 7.40 8.09 5.79
CA HIS A 15 7.12 6.66 5.62
C HIS A 15 5.85 6.39 4.81
N GLN A 16 4.78 7.16 5.00
CA GLN A 16 3.57 7.00 4.19
C GLN A 16 3.81 7.36 2.72
N LEU A 17 4.57 8.43 2.44
CA LEU A 17 4.96 8.83 1.09
C LEU A 17 5.83 7.76 0.42
N LYS A 18 6.77 7.17 1.16
CA LYS A 18 7.60 6.06 0.67
C LYS A 18 6.77 4.84 0.32
N ASN A 19 5.81 4.46 1.17
CA ASN A 19 4.92 3.34 0.92
C ASN A 19 4.01 3.61 -0.29
N ALA A 20 3.42 4.81 -0.37
CA ALA A 20 2.59 5.24 -1.50
C ALA A 20 3.37 5.18 -2.82
N LYS A 21 4.62 5.65 -2.83
CA LYS A 21 5.50 5.61 -4.00
C LYS A 21 5.76 4.18 -4.48
N VAL A 22 6.01 3.23 -3.58
CA VAL A 22 6.17 1.81 -3.93
C VAL A 22 4.95 1.26 -4.67
N TYR A 23 3.73 1.59 -4.21
CA TYR A 23 2.50 1.14 -4.87
C TYR A 23 2.23 1.88 -6.19
N GLN A 24 2.62 3.15 -6.28
CA GLN A 24 2.48 3.95 -7.49
C GLN A 24 3.39 3.42 -8.62
N GLU A 25 4.67 3.19 -8.31
CA GLU A 25 5.66 2.67 -9.26
C GLU A 25 5.27 1.28 -9.78
N ALA A 26 4.62 0.47 -8.96
CA ALA A 26 4.12 -0.83 -9.35
C ALA A 26 2.77 -0.80 -10.07
N LEU A 27 2.22 0.38 -10.38
CA LEU A 27 0.89 0.56 -10.95
C LEU A 27 -0.17 -0.24 -10.17
N ALA A 28 -0.07 -0.22 -8.85
CA ALA A 28 -0.96 -0.93 -7.94
C ALA A 28 -1.99 -0.01 -7.30
N ALA A 29 -1.67 1.28 -7.14
CA ALA A 29 -2.56 2.29 -6.58
C ALA A 29 -2.41 3.63 -7.29
N VAL A 30 -3.49 4.42 -7.28
CA VAL A 30 -3.45 5.84 -7.66
C VAL A 30 -3.17 6.66 -6.41
N ILE A 31 -2.28 7.65 -6.50
CA ILE A 31 -1.95 8.53 -5.39
C ILE A 31 -2.63 9.88 -5.61
N VAL A 32 -3.21 10.43 -4.55
CA VAL A 32 -3.72 11.81 -4.47
C VAL A 32 -3.13 12.44 -3.21
N THR A 33 -2.45 13.56 -3.35
CA THR A 33 -1.81 14.26 -2.23
C THR A 33 -2.77 15.20 -1.51
N GLU A 34 -2.44 15.61 -0.28
CA GLU A 34 -3.21 16.63 0.44
C GLU A 34 -3.19 17.97 -0.30
N ASP A 35 -2.05 18.37 -0.86
CA ASP A 35 -1.93 19.61 -1.63
C ASP A 35 -2.84 19.60 -2.88
N GLU A 36 -2.96 18.46 -3.59
CA GLU A 36 -3.90 18.32 -4.71
C GLU A 36 -5.37 18.43 -4.29
N LEU A 37 -5.71 18.04 -3.05
CA LEU A 37 -7.06 18.15 -2.51
C LEU A 37 -7.39 19.59 -2.09
N ASP A 38 -6.40 20.30 -1.57
CA ASP A 38 -6.51 21.72 -1.23
C ASP A 38 -6.67 22.58 -2.49
N ASP A 39 -5.91 22.25 -3.56
CA ASP A 39 -5.97 22.93 -4.85
C ASP A 39 -7.26 22.65 -5.64
N ASP A 40 -7.76 21.41 -5.60
CA ASP A 40 -8.99 21.00 -6.29
C ASP A 40 -9.82 20.03 -5.43
N SER A 41 -10.81 20.58 -4.72
CA SER A 41 -11.75 19.79 -3.90
C SER A 41 -12.49 18.67 -4.65
N GLN A 42 -12.55 18.72 -6.00
CA GLN A 42 -13.20 17.70 -6.83
C GLN A 42 -12.22 16.65 -7.38
N ILE A 43 -10.91 16.77 -7.12
CA ILE A 43 -9.90 15.89 -7.70
C ILE A 43 -10.16 14.42 -7.37
N LEU A 44 -10.54 14.12 -6.13
CA LEU A 44 -10.83 12.76 -5.70
C LEU A 44 -12.03 12.18 -6.45
N ALA A 45 -13.12 12.95 -6.57
CA ALA A 45 -14.31 12.55 -7.32
C ALA A 45 -13.97 12.30 -8.80
N LYS A 46 -13.20 13.19 -9.43
CA LYS A 46 -12.73 13.06 -10.81
C LYS A 46 -11.91 11.78 -11.00
N LYS A 47 -10.97 11.48 -10.09
CA LYS A 47 -10.15 10.26 -10.13
C LYS A 47 -11.01 8.99 -9.98
N ILE A 48 -11.95 8.98 -9.04
CA ILE A 48 -12.88 7.85 -8.84
C ILE A 48 -13.69 7.61 -10.11
N ILE A 49 -14.37 8.63 -10.64
CA ILE A 49 -15.18 8.52 -11.85
C ILE A 49 -14.34 8.08 -13.05
N GLY A 50 -13.14 8.65 -13.20
CA GLY A 50 -12.19 8.27 -14.24
C GLY A 50 -11.79 6.79 -14.19
N LEU A 51 -11.53 6.26 -13.00
CA LEU A 51 -11.22 4.85 -12.81
C LEU A 51 -12.42 3.94 -13.10
N LEU A 52 -13.62 4.33 -12.65
CA LEU A 52 -14.85 3.58 -12.89
C LEU A 52 -15.20 3.42 -14.38
N ARG A 53 -14.75 4.35 -15.24
CA ARG A 53 -14.92 4.27 -16.70
C ARG A 53 -14.08 3.20 -17.37
N SER A 54 -13.08 2.62 -16.70
CA SER A 54 -12.18 1.62 -17.28
C SER A 54 -12.01 0.39 -16.40
N GLN A 55 -12.81 -0.63 -16.70
CA GLN A 55 -12.73 -1.92 -16.02
C GLN A 55 -11.34 -2.57 -16.15
N LYS A 56 -10.68 -2.39 -17.30
CA LYS A 56 -9.31 -2.88 -17.53
C LYS A 56 -8.31 -2.28 -16.56
N ILE A 57 -8.39 -0.96 -16.32
CA ILE A 57 -7.50 -0.27 -15.37
C ILE A 57 -7.80 -0.73 -13.94
N LEU A 58 -9.08 -0.84 -13.55
CA LEU A 58 -9.46 -1.32 -12.21
C LEU A 58 -8.94 -2.73 -11.93
N GLN A 59 -9.06 -3.65 -12.89
CA GLN A 59 -8.52 -5.00 -12.78
C GLN A 59 -7.00 -4.98 -12.71
N GLY A 60 -6.33 -4.18 -13.54
CA GLY A 60 -4.87 -4.02 -13.52
C GLY A 60 -4.36 -3.56 -12.15
N LEU A 61 -4.92 -2.48 -11.61
CA LEU A 61 -4.60 -1.96 -10.28
C LEU A 61 -4.84 -3.04 -9.22
N GLY A 62 -6.01 -3.68 -9.22
CA GLY A 62 -6.36 -4.70 -8.25
C GLY A 62 -5.43 -5.92 -8.27
N ASN A 63 -5.07 -6.39 -9.47
CA ASN A 63 -4.16 -7.53 -9.66
C ASN A 63 -2.75 -7.17 -9.23
N ASN A 64 -2.25 -6.00 -9.61
CA ASN A 64 -0.92 -5.52 -9.20
C ASN A 64 -0.83 -5.34 -7.68
N PHE A 65 -1.86 -4.76 -7.06
CA PHE A 65 -1.92 -4.64 -5.61
C PHE A 65 -1.92 -6.01 -4.92
N GLY A 66 -2.63 -6.99 -5.49
CA GLY A 66 -2.64 -8.37 -5.01
C GLY A 66 -1.24 -9.03 -4.94
N LYS A 67 -0.30 -8.63 -5.80
CA LYS A 67 1.08 -9.16 -5.81
C LYS A 67 1.88 -8.78 -4.56
N PHE A 68 1.46 -7.74 -3.82
CA PHE A 68 2.08 -7.34 -2.56
C PHE A 68 1.56 -8.15 -1.36
N ALA A 69 0.52 -8.97 -1.54
CA ALA A 69 -0.01 -9.79 -0.47
C ALA A 69 1.02 -10.84 -0.03
N LYS A 70 1.24 -10.95 1.29
CA LYS A 70 2.03 -12.00 1.92
C LYS A 70 1.11 -12.87 2.78
N PRO A 71 0.39 -13.85 2.20
CA PRO A 71 -0.65 -14.59 2.90
C PRO A 71 -0.14 -15.36 4.13
N ASN A 72 1.14 -15.75 4.12
CA ASN A 72 1.77 -16.50 5.22
C ASN A 72 2.53 -15.61 6.22
N ALA A 73 2.50 -14.28 6.07
CA ALA A 73 3.35 -13.37 6.86
C ALA A 73 3.26 -13.60 8.37
N ALA A 74 2.06 -13.82 8.92
CA ALA A 74 1.88 -14.09 10.35
C ALA A 74 2.55 -15.41 10.79
N ARG A 75 2.43 -16.47 9.98
CA ARG A 75 3.08 -17.77 10.23
C ARG A 75 4.60 -17.67 10.11
N ASP A 76 5.08 -16.95 9.11
CA ASP A 76 6.52 -16.74 8.90
C ASP A 76 7.12 -15.98 10.08
N MET A 77 6.43 -14.94 10.56
CA MET A 77 6.81 -14.19 11.76
C MET A 77 6.83 -15.05 13.01
N SER A 78 5.81 -15.87 13.25
CA SER A 78 5.77 -16.74 14.44
C SER A 78 6.90 -17.77 14.44
N ASN A 79 7.19 -18.37 13.28
CA ASN A 79 8.32 -19.29 13.12
C ASN A 79 9.66 -18.62 13.40
N MET A 80 9.87 -17.39 12.93
CA MET A 80 11.10 -16.62 13.20
C MET A 80 11.28 -16.34 14.69
N ILE A 81 10.21 -15.94 15.39
CA ILE A 81 10.23 -15.67 16.84
C ILE A 81 10.56 -16.95 17.62
N LEU A 82 9.83 -18.05 17.37
CA LEU A 82 10.04 -19.33 18.08
C LEU A 82 11.43 -19.92 17.82
N THR A 83 11.94 -19.78 16.60
CA THR A 83 13.31 -20.23 16.25
C THR A 83 14.36 -19.44 17.03
N THR A 84 14.16 -18.14 17.19
CA THR A 84 15.08 -17.27 17.93
C THR A 84 15.13 -17.66 19.40
N ILE A 85 13.98 -17.92 20.03
CA ILE A 85 13.88 -18.39 21.42
C ILE A 85 14.63 -19.73 21.59
N ARG A 86 14.39 -20.70 20.71
CA ARG A 86 15.05 -22.03 20.77
C ARG A 86 16.56 -21.95 20.64
N ARG A 87 17.09 -21.00 19.85
CA ARG A 87 18.53 -20.77 19.68
C ARG A 87 19.17 -20.13 20.92
N GLN A 88 18.47 -19.24 21.60
CA GLN A 88 18.96 -18.63 22.84
C GLN A 88 18.95 -19.63 24.01
N GLY A 89 17.94 -20.50 24.09
CA GLY A 89 17.89 -21.57 25.10
C GLY A 89 18.94 -22.67 24.94
N ARG A 90 19.56 -22.81 23.75
CA ARG A 90 20.68 -23.72 23.49
C ARG A 90 22.06 -23.13 23.79
N ARG A 91 22.13 -21.82 24.05
CA ARG A 91 23.37 -21.08 24.35
C ARG A 91 23.55 -20.82 25.86
N LYS A 92 22.58 -21.22 26.68
CA LYS A 92 22.70 -21.37 28.13
C LYS A 92 22.88 -22.85 28.44
#